data_AF-A0A8H6S2U4-F1
#
_entry.id   AF-A0A8H6S2U4-F1
#
_cell.length_a   1.000
_cell.length_b   1.000
_cell.length_c   1.000
_cell.angle_alpha   90.00
_cell.angle_beta   90.00
_cell.angle_gamma   90.00
#
_symmetry.space_group_name_H-M   'P 1'
#
loop_
_entity.id
_entity.type
_entity.pdbx_description
1 polymer ?
#
loop_
_entity_poly.entity_id
_entity_poly.type
_entity_poly.pdbx_seq_one_letter_code
_entity_poly.pdbx_strand_id
1 'polypeptide(L)'
;MCKIIGLQIPNVIRNTAHYIPHNRSTHPATITDNNSILQYDPEELPLRTHAEIVNQGREVESAASMAESDRLAKKYGVKGVPLLSYLGSISFPQSFPFDFMHLIWENLVKNLVLLWTGSFKGLDAGSGKYELGEAVWAAIGKRTTNAGSTIPSAYGSRVPDITDNRGLIFAEM
;
A
#
# COMPACT_ATOMS: atom_id res chain seq x y z
N MET A 1 -0.09 -7.12 -2.49
CA MET A 1 -0.97 -8.09 -1.82
C MET A 1 -0.28 -9.46 -1.82
N CYS A 2 0.04 -9.97 -0.64
CA CYS A 2 0.86 -11.17 -0.44
C CYS A 2 -0.01 -12.40 -0.15
N LYS A 3 0.45 -13.62 -0.49
CA LYS A 3 -0.24 -14.89 -0.22
C LYS A 3 -0.09 -15.36 1.24
N ILE A 4 0.46 -14.51 2.11
CA ILE A 4 0.61 -14.80 3.54
C ILE A 4 -0.76 -14.95 4.21
N ILE A 5 -0.94 -16.05 4.92
CA ILE A 5 -2.13 -16.32 5.72
C ILE A 5 -1.89 -15.82 7.14
N GLY A 6 -2.81 -15.04 7.68
CA GLY A 6 -2.78 -14.59 9.08
C GLY A 6 -3.08 -15.75 10.03
N LEU A 7 -2.47 -15.73 11.20
CA LEU A 7 -2.70 -16.69 12.28
C LEU A 7 -3.57 -16.03 13.36
N GLN A 8 -4.39 -16.83 14.04
CA GLN A 8 -5.12 -16.37 15.21
C GLN A 8 -4.25 -16.47 16.45
N ILE A 9 -4.37 -15.48 17.35
CA ILE A 9 -3.67 -15.51 18.65
C ILE A 9 -4.10 -16.79 19.41
N PRO A 10 -3.15 -17.64 19.82
CA PRO A 10 -3.46 -18.89 20.50
C PRO A 10 -4.05 -18.62 21.89
N ASN A 11 -4.85 -19.57 22.39
CA ASN A 11 -5.39 -19.59 23.75
C ASN A 11 -6.32 -18.42 24.12
N VAL A 12 -6.83 -17.67 23.14
CA VAL A 12 -7.82 -16.61 23.36
C VAL A 12 -9.20 -17.07 22.89
N ILE A 13 -10.14 -17.21 23.83
CA ILE A 13 -11.52 -17.61 23.55
C ILE A 13 -12.22 -16.51 22.74
N ARG A 14 -12.81 -16.86 21.59
CA ARG A 14 -13.50 -15.95 20.65
C ARG A 14 -12.61 -14.88 20.01
N ASN A 15 -11.33 -15.17 19.78
CA ASN A 15 -10.47 -14.26 19.04
C ASN A 15 -10.79 -14.28 17.52
N THR A 16 -11.07 -13.11 16.96
CA THR A 16 -11.23 -12.90 15.51
C THR A 16 -10.03 -12.20 14.87
N ALA A 17 -9.11 -11.67 15.69
CA ALA A 17 -7.94 -10.96 15.22
C ALA A 17 -6.91 -11.95 14.66
N HIS A 18 -6.48 -11.67 13.43
CA HIS A 18 -5.38 -12.36 12.78
C HIS A 18 -4.15 -11.47 12.79
N TYR A 19 -2.98 -12.09 12.96
CA TYR A 19 -1.69 -11.41 12.86
C TYR A 19 -0.75 -12.21 11.96
N ILE A 20 0.33 -11.57 11.52
CA ILE A 20 1.25 -12.13 10.53
C ILE A 20 2.66 -12.12 11.12
N PRO A 21 3.03 -13.14 11.93
CA PRO A 21 4.39 -13.23 12.42
C PRO A 21 5.31 -13.68 11.28
N HIS A 22 6.49 -13.04 11.17
CA HIS A 22 7.52 -13.44 10.21
C HIS A 22 8.10 -14.81 10.54
N ASN A 23 8.39 -15.06 11.82
CA ASN A 23 8.75 -16.38 12.32
C ASN A 23 7.55 -17.01 13.04
N ARG A 24 7.14 -18.17 12.57
CA ARG A 24 5.96 -18.92 12.99
C ARG A 24 6.32 -20.30 13.55
N SER A 25 7.61 -20.62 13.71
CA SER A 25 8.05 -21.96 14.09
C SER A 25 7.50 -22.41 15.45
N THR A 26 7.18 -21.46 16.32
CA THR A 26 6.66 -21.71 17.67
C THR A 26 5.13 -21.61 17.75
N HIS A 27 4.44 -21.32 16.65
CA HIS A 27 3.01 -21.13 16.68
C HIS A 27 2.26 -22.48 16.68
N PRO A 28 1.29 -22.72 17.58
CA PRO A 28 0.60 -24.01 17.65
C PRO A 28 -0.04 -24.45 16.31
N ALA A 29 -0.65 -23.51 15.60
CA ALA A 29 -1.31 -23.79 14.32
C ALA A 29 -0.36 -24.23 13.18
N THR A 30 0.92 -23.86 13.22
CA THR A 30 1.91 -24.26 12.21
C THR A 30 2.62 -25.55 12.58
N ILE A 31 2.75 -25.84 13.88
CA ILE A 31 3.29 -27.11 14.38
C ILE A 31 2.37 -28.29 14.02
N THR A 32 1.05 -28.06 14.01
CA THR A 32 0.06 -29.09 13.72
C THR A 32 -0.12 -29.40 12.23
N ASP A 33 0.40 -28.56 11.34
CA ASP A 33 0.22 -28.68 9.89
C ASP A 33 1.58 -28.77 9.18
N ASN A 34 1.90 -29.95 8.66
CA ASN A 34 3.18 -30.20 7.98
C ASN A 34 3.37 -29.36 6.70
N ASN A 35 2.31 -28.75 6.16
CA ASN A 35 2.40 -27.89 4.98
C ASN A 35 2.49 -26.39 5.32
N SER A 36 2.48 -26.04 6.60
CA SER A 36 2.54 -24.65 7.03
C SER A 36 3.93 -24.04 6.88
N ILE A 37 3.98 -22.82 6.34
CA ILE A 37 5.21 -22.03 6.25
C ILE A 37 5.63 -21.61 7.66
N LEU A 38 6.82 -22.06 8.10
CA LEU A 38 7.36 -21.77 9.43
C LEU A 38 8.02 -20.40 9.52
N GLN A 39 8.56 -19.88 8.41
CA GLN A 39 9.20 -18.57 8.39
C GLN A 39 9.06 -17.95 6.99
N TYR A 40 8.77 -16.65 6.95
CA TYR A 40 8.79 -15.88 5.71
C TYR A 40 10.11 -15.12 5.62
N ASP A 41 10.78 -15.26 4.48
CA ASP A 41 11.88 -14.39 4.11
C ASP A 41 11.34 -12.99 3.72
N PRO A 42 11.72 -11.91 4.43
CA PRO A 42 11.32 -10.56 4.07
C PRO A 42 11.75 -10.14 2.67
N GLU A 43 12.83 -10.71 2.13
CA GLU A 43 13.33 -10.41 0.78
C GLU A 43 12.62 -11.23 -0.30
N GLU A 44 12.03 -12.38 0.06
CA GLU A 44 11.35 -13.30 -0.86
C GLU A 44 9.92 -13.63 -0.39
N LEU A 45 9.12 -12.59 -0.13
CA LEU A 45 7.72 -12.79 0.26
C LEU A 45 6.91 -13.41 -0.90
N PRO A 46 5.93 -14.28 -0.63
CA PRO A 46 5.10 -14.91 -1.66
C PRO A 46 4.06 -13.94 -2.21
N LEU A 47 4.53 -12.95 -2.98
CA LEU A 47 3.69 -11.93 -3.61
C LEU A 47 2.76 -12.56 -4.65
N ARG A 48 1.56 -12.00 -4.80
CA ARG A 48 0.71 -12.28 -5.96
C ARG A 48 1.21 -11.46 -7.15
N THR A 49 1.17 -12.07 -8.32
CA THR A 49 1.39 -11.44 -9.62
C THR A 49 0.12 -10.72 -10.10
N HIS A 50 0.27 -9.82 -11.08
CA HIS A 50 -0.86 -9.15 -11.72
C HIS A 50 -1.84 -10.16 -12.34
N ALA A 51 -1.31 -11.14 -13.08
CA ALA A 51 -2.12 -12.18 -13.70
C ALA A 51 -2.92 -13.01 -12.68
N GLU A 52 -2.30 -13.40 -11.56
CA GLU A 52 -3.00 -14.10 -10.48
C GLU A 52 -4.14 -13.26 -9.91
N ILE A 53 -3.94 -11.96 -9.66
CA ILE A 53 -4.98 -11.08 -9.12
C ILE A 53 -6.14 -10.94 -10.11
N VAL A 54 -5.85 -10.73 -11.40
CA VAL A 54 -6.88 -10.59 -12.43
C VAL A 54 -7.67 -11.88 -12.57
N ASN A 55 -7.01 -13.04 -12.62
CA ASN A 55 -7.67 -14.33 -12.75
C ASN A 55 -8.54 -14.63 -11.51
N GLN A 56 -8.04 -14.41 -10.30
CA GLN A 56 -8.80 -14.54 -9.06
C GLN A 56 -10.02 -13.60 -9.03
N GLY A 57 -9.86 -12.37 -9.52
CA GLY A 57 -10.96 -11.43 -9.67
C GLY A 57 -12.05 -11.95 -10.61
N ARG A 58 -11.67 -12.54 -11.76
CA ARG A 58 -12.62 -13.15 -12.71
C ARG A 58 -13.34 -14.34 -12.09
N GLU A 59 -12.62 -15.20 -11.35
CA GLU A 59 -13.24 -16.32 -10.63
C GLU A 59 -14.32 -15.83 -9.67
N VAL A 60 -14.02 -14.79 -8.88
CA VAL A 60 -14.98 -14.19 -7.93
C VAL A 60 -16.21 -13.61 -8.63
N GLU A 61 -16.03 -12.92 -9.75
CA GLU A 61 -17.12 -12.34 -10.55
C GLU A 61 -17.97 -13.39 -11.27
N SER A 62 -17.35 -14.51 -11.67
CA SER A 62 -18.02 -15.62 -12.37
C SER A 62 -18.66 -16.65 -11.45
N ALA A 63 -18.60 -16.45 -10.13
CA ALA A 63 -19.11 -17.39 -9.14
C ALA A 63 -20.61 -17.65 -9.33
N ALA A 64 -21.02 -18.91 -9.18
CA ALA A 64 -22.42 -19.34 -9.41
C ALA A 64 -23.44 -18.77 -8.41
N SER A 65 -22.98 -18.21 -7.28
CA SER A 65 -23.83 -17.56 -6.29
C SER A 65 -23.06 -16.50 -5.50
N MET A 66 -23.78 -15.60 -4.84
CA MET A 66 -23.18 -14.60 -3.94
C MET A 66 -22.38 -15.25 -2.81
N ALA A 67 -22.88 -16.34 -2.23
CA ALA A 67 -22.17 -17.06 -1.15
C ALA A 67 -20.82 -17.62 -1.63
N GLU A 68 -20.77 -18.11 -2.86
CA GLU A 68 -19.52 -18.59 -3.45
C GLU A 68 -18.58 -17.44 -3.79
N SER A 69 -19.11 -16.34 -4.32
CA SER A 69 -18.34 -15.12 -4.58
C SER A 69 -17.68 -14.59 -3.30
N ASP A 70 -18.43 -14.49 -2.21
CA ASP A 70 -17.92 -14.06 -0.89
C ASP A 70 -16.84 -15.02 -0.34
N ARG A 71 -17.04 -16.33 -0.52
CA ARG A 71 -16.07 -17.34 -0.12
C ARG A 71 -14.75 -17.20 -0.88
N LEU A 72 -14.82 -17.04 -2.20
CA LEU A 72 -13.66 -16.84 -3.06
C LEU A 72 -12.98 -15.50 -2.75
N ALA A 73 -13.76 -14.44 -2.56
CA ALA A 73 -13.24 -13.12 -2.24
C ALA A 73 -12.46 -13.12 -0.93
N LYS A 74 -12.97 -13.80 0.10
CA LYS A 74 -12.29 -13.98 1.38
C LYS A 74 -11.04 -14.84 1.25
N LYS A 75 -11.08 -15.92 0.44
CA LYS A 75 -9.93 -16.80 0.19
C LYS A 75 -8.79 -16.06 -0.50
N TYR A 76 -9.10 -15.24 -1.50
CA TYR A 76 -8.10 -14.56 -2.32
C TYR A 76 -7.68 -13.19 -1.76
N GLY A 77 -8.52 -12.56 -0.94
CA GLY A 77 -8.37 -11.15 -0.59
C GLY A 77 -8.66 -10.21 -1.77
N VAL A 78 -9.31 -10.71 -2.83
CA VAL A 78 -9.64 -10.00 -4.07
C VAL A 78 -11.14 -10.09 -4.27
N LYS A 79 -11.85 -8.96 -4.36
CA LYS A 79 -13.32 -8.94 -4.48
C LYS A 79 -13.85 -9.01 -5.92
N GLY A 80 -12.98 -8.91 -6.91
CA GLY A 80 -13.33 -8.82 -8.32
C GLY A 80 -12.15 -8.31 -9.14
N VAL A 81 -12.36 -8.11 -10.44
CA VAL A 81 -11.35 -7.57 -11.35
C VAL A 81 -11.24 -6.05 -11.09
N PRO A 82 -10.05 -5.54 -10.70
CA PRO A 82 -9.89 -4.11 -10.50
C PRO A 82 -10.16 -3.34 -11.79
N LEU A 83 -10.99 -2.30 -11.75
CA LEU A 83 -11.28 -1.47 -12.94
C LEU A 83 -10.01 -0.90 -13.58
N LEU A 84 -9.00 -0.57 -12.77
CA LEU A 84 -7.73 -0.03 -13.28
C LEU A 84 -6.85 -1.10 -13.96
N SER A 85 -7.23 -2.38 -13.95
CA SER A 85 -6.50 -3.44 -14.68
C SER A 85 -6.57 -3.31 -16.20
N TYR A 86 -7.52 -2.53 -16.72
CA TYR A 86 -7.59 -2.19 -18.15
C TYR A 86 -6.50 -1.22 -18.60
N LEU A 87 -5.82 -0.55 -17.66
CA LEU A 87 -4.73 0.36 -17.97
C LEU A 87 -3.42 -0.43 -18.07
N GLY A 88 -2.87 -0.54 -19.28
CA GLY A 88 -1.62 -1.30 -19.53
C GLY A 88 -0.38 -0.77 -18.80
N SER A 89 -0.45 0.45 -18.26
CA SER A 89 0.60 1.04 -17.42
C SER A 89 0.50 0.66 -15.94
N ILE A 90 -0.50 -0.14 -15.54
CA ILE A 90 -0.75 -0.51 -14.14
C ILE A 90 -0.50 -2.01 -13.95
N SER A 91 0.26 -2.35 -12.90
CA SER A 91 0.47 -3.73 -12.44
C SER A 91 -0.01 -3.88 -11.01
N PHE A 92 -0.73 -4.96 -10.73
CA PHE A 92 -1.18 -5.26 -9.37
C PHE A 92 -0.29 -6.33 -8.77
N PRO A 93 0.14 -6.21 -7.51
CA PRO A 93 -0.09 -5.09 -6.60
C PRO A 93 0.95 -3.95 -6.72
N GLN A 94 1.94 -4.04 -7.61
CA GLN A 94 3.12 -3.17 -7.60
C GLN A 94 2.79 -1.67 -7.74
N SER A 95 1.77 -1.32 -8.52
CA SER A 95 1.32 0.07 -8.68
C SER A 95 0.56 0.61 -7.47
N PHE A 96 0.06 -0.27 -6.59
CA PHE A 96 -0.70 0.08 -5.38
C PHE A 96 -0.18 -0.72 -4.19
N PRO A 97 1.05 -0.41 -3.71
CA PRO A 97 1.59 -1.06 -2.53
C PRO A 97 0.66 -0.88 -1.33
N PHE A 98 0.58 -1.92 -0.50
CA PHE A 98 -0.39 -1.99 0.59
C PHE A 98 -0.22 -0.80 1.52
N ASP A 99 -1.32 -0.07 1.68
CA ASP A 99 -1.45 1.02 2.65
C ASP A 99 -0.42 2.15 2.50
N PHE A 100 0.26 2.24 1.35
CA PHE A 100 1.34 3.22 1.14
C PHE A 100 0.83 4.67 1.29
N MET A 101 -0.39 4.93 0.81
CA MET A 101 -1.05 6.23 1.01
C MET A 101 -1.20 6.59 2.49
N HIS A 102 -1.72 5.69 3.31
CA HIS A 102 -1.92 5.97 4.74
C HIS A 102 -0.61 5.92 5.54
N LEU A 103 0.24 4.92 5.29
CA LEU A 103 1.47 4.72 6.06
C LEU A 103 2.57 5.73 5.75
N ILE A 104 2.64 6.25 4.53
CA ILE A 104 3.72 7.14 4.09
C ILE A 104 3.27 8.57 3.90
N TRP A 105 2.03 8.81 3.44
CA TRP A 105 1.57 10.17 3.14
C TRP A 105 0.67 10.74 4.22
N GLU A 106 -0.33 9.97 4.68
CA GLU A 106 -1.26 10.44 5.71
C GLU A 106 -0.50 10.84 6.98
N ASN A 107 -0.67 12.11 7.40
CA ASN A 107 0.00 12.73 8.55
C ASN A 107 1.54 12.85 8.50
N LEU A 108 2.21 12.27 7.51
CA LEU A 108 3.67 12.28 7.39
C LEU A 108 4.22 13.24 6.33
N VAL A 109 3.41 13.78 5.42
CA VAL A 109 3.83 14.72 4.37
C VAL A 109 4.74 15.84 4.91
N LYS A 110 4.39 16.45 6.06
CA LYS A 110 5.20 17.50 6.69
C LYS A 110 6.62 17.03 7.03
N ASN A 111 6.73 15.83 7.60
CA ASN A 111 8.00 15.22 7.97
C ASN A 111 8.81 14.87 6.72
N LEU A 112 8.15 14.36 5.67
CA LEU A 112 8.78 14.05 4.39
C LEU A 112 9.34 15.31 3.70
N VAL A 113 8.58 16.42 3.69
CA VAL A 113 9.07 17.69 3.14
C VAL A 113 10.31 18.14 3.90
N LEU A 114 10.28 18.13 5.23
CA LEU A 114 11.46 18.46 6.04
C LEU A 114 12.63 17.53 5.72
N LEU A 115 12.38 16.24 5.48
CA LEU A 115 13.40 15.25 5.18
C LEU A 115 14.05 15.54 3.82
N TRP A 116 13.24 15.77 2.78
CA TRP A 116 13.72 16.08 1.44
C TRP A 116 14.37 17.46 1.34
N THR A 117 14.11 18.39 2.24
CA THR A 117 14.76 19.72 2.26
C THR A 117 15.85 19.83 3.33
N GLY A 118 16.38 18.71 3.85
CA GLY A 118 17.50 18.69 4.81
C GLY A 118 17.21 19.38 6.15
N SER A 119 15.93 19.54 6.51
CA SER A 119 15.47 20.27 7.70
C SER A 119 14.82 19.35 8.74
N PHE A 120 14.89 18.03 8.57
CA PHE A 120 14.22 17.07 9.44
C PHE A 120 15.03 16.75 10.69
N LYS A 121 14.63 17.34 11.82
CA LYS A 121 15.11 16.98 13.17
C LYS A 121 16.66 16.97 13.33
N GLY A 122 17.37 17.77 12.52
CA GLY A 122 18.84 17.83 12.54
C GLY A 122 19.54 16.57 12.02
N LEU A 123 18.81 15.69 11.31
CA LEU A 123 19.38 14.54 10.62
C LEU A 123 19.88 14.97 9.24
N ASP A 124 21.03 14.44 8.84
CA ASP A 124 21.56 14.58 7.47
C ASP A 124 21.05 13.45 6.56
N ALA A 125 21.44 13.48 5.29
CA ALA A 125 21.09 12.46 4.31
C ALA A 125 21.72 11.07 4.56
N GLY A 126 22.61 10.94 5.55
CA GLY A 126 23.44 9.75 5.75
C GLY A 126 24.20 9.36 4.48
N SER A 127 24.04 8.11 4.04
CA SER A 127 24.61 7.60 2.78
C SER A 127 23.71 7.84 1.56
N GLY A 128 22.51 8.39 1.75
CA GLY A 128 21.54 8.66 0.70
C GLY A 128 21.81 9.95 -0.07
N LYS A 129 21.13 10.11 -1.21
CA LYS A 129 21.12 11.34 -2.02
C LYS A 129 19.69 11.73 -2.38
N TYR A 130 18.88 11.97 -1.34
CA TYR A 130 17.45 12.29 -1.49
C TYR A 130 17.12 13.76 -1.20
N GLU A 131 18.09 14.55 -0.70
CA GLU A 131 17.88 15.97 -0.43
C GLU A 131 17.76 16.76 -1.74
N LEU A 132 16.69 17.53 -1.84
CA LEU A 132 16.38 18.41 -2.97
C LEU A 132 16.95 19.79 -2.69
N GLY A 133 17.81 20.27 -3.59
CA GLY A 133 18.28 21.64 -3.54
C GLY A 133 17.13 22.65 -3.66
N GLU A 134 17.31 23.83 -3.07
CA GLU A 134 16.27 24.87 -3.00
C GLU A 134 15.67 25.22 -4.37
N ALA A 135 16.50 25.36 -5.40
CA ALA A 135 16.04 25.64 -6.76
C ALA A 135 15.16 24.53 -7.35
N VAL A 136 15.46 23.26 -7.02
CA VAL A 136 14.67 22.10 -7.46
C VAL A 136 13.33 22.08 -6.72
N TRP A 137 13.35 22.31 -5.40
CA TRP A 137 12.15 22.35 -4.58
C TRP A 137 11.20 23.47 -5.01
N ALA A 138 11.71 24.68 -5.26
CA ALA A 138 10.95 25.80 -5.80
C ALA A 138 10.34 25.50 -7.18
N ALA A 139 11.10 24.82 -8.05
CA ALA A 139 10.59 24.40 -9.35
C ALA A 139 9.46 23.37 -9.24
N ILE A 140 9.52 22.46 -8.26
CA ILE A 140 8.44 21.52 -7.96
C ILE A 140 7.19 22.27 -7.51
N GLY A 141 7.31 23.20 -6.55
CA GLY A 141 6.21 24.05 -6.08
C GLY A 141 5.44 24.76 -7.20
N LYS A 142 6.20 25.45 -8.07
CA LYS A 142 5.64 26.11 -9.26
C LYS A 142 4.94 25.14 -10.20
N ARG A 143 5.51 23.96 -10.43
CA ARG A 143 4.90 22.93 -11.30
C ARG A 143 3.62 22.36 -10.70
N THR A 144 3.59 22.08 -9.39
CA THR A 144 2.39 21.62 -8.67
C THR A 144 1.25 22.62 -8.84
N THR A 145 1.52 23.91 -8.60
CA THR A 145 0.55 24.99 -8.77
C THR A 145 0.03 25.07 -10.21
N ASN A 146 0.91 24.96 -11.21
CA ASN A 146 0.54 25.00 -12.62
C ASN A 146 -0.27 23.78 -13.07
N ALA A 147 0.00 22.59 -12.52
CA ALA A 147 -0.76 21.37 -12.83
C ALA A 147 -2.23 21.50 -12.45
N GLY A 148 -2.53 22.31 -11.43
CA GLY A 148 -3.90 22.66 -11.04
C GLY A 148 -4.73 23.34 -12.13
N SER A 149 -4.12 23.90 -13.18
CA SER A 149 -4.84 24.46 -14.33
C SER A 149 -5.19 23.40 -15.38
N THR A 150 -4.59 22.21 -15.30
CA THR A 150 -4.79 21.11 -16.27
C THR A 150 -5.60 19.94 -15.71
N ILE A 151 -5.65 19.79 -14.39
CA ILE A 151 -6.42 18.72 -13.73
C ILE A 151 -7.89 19.17 -13.66
N PRO A 152 -8.83 18.40 -14.25
CA PRO A 152 -10.24 18.73 -14.17
C PRO A 152 -10.73 18.79 -12.71
N SER A 153 -11.52 19.80 -12.37
CA SER A 153 -12.06 19.99 -11.02
C SER A 153 -12.94 18.83 -10.53
N ALA A 154 -13.44 18.00 -11.46
CA ALA A 154 -14.15 16.76 -11.15
C ALA A 154 -13.28 15.74 -10.39
N TYR A 155 -11.95 15.84 -10.49
CA TYR A 155 -11.01 14.97 -9.77
C TYR A 155 -10.56 15.53 -8.42
N GLY A 156 -10.94 16.77 -8.08
CA GLY A 156 -10.61 17.38 -6.79
C GLY A 156 -10.24 18.86 -6.87
N SER A 157 -9.98 19.43 -5.70
CA SER A 157 -9.53 20.81 -5.55
C SER A 157 -8.13 20.99 -6.11
N ARG A 158 -7.82 22.22 -6.53
CA ARG A 158 -6.46 22.59 -6.96
C ARG A 158 -5.47 22.38 -5.82
N VAL A 159 -4.45 21.57 -6.07
CA VAL A 159 -3.35 21.36 -5.11
C VAL A 159 -2.62 22.69 -4.91
N PRO A 160 -2.46 23.16 -3.65
CA PRO A 160 -1.73 24.39 -3.35
C PRO A 160 -0.23 24.19 -3.60
N ASP A 161 0.52 25.29 -3.58
CA ASP A 161 1.96 25.21 -3.66
C ASP A 161 2.53 24.45 -2.44
N ILE A 162 3.26 23.36 -2.72
CA ILE A 162 3.88 22.51 -1.69
C ILE A 162 4.97 23.23 -0.89
N THR A 163 5.48 24.36 -1.40
CA THR A 163 6.47 25.17 -0.70
C THR A 163 5.85 26.13 0.31
N ASP A 164 4.67 26.68 0.01
CA ASP A 164 4.06 27.79 0.76
C ASP A 164 3.10 27.36 1.88
N ASN A 165 2.68 26.09 1.92
CA ASN A 165 1.81 25.63 3.01
C ASN A 165 1.99 24.14 3.35
N ARG A 166 3.06 23.84 4.10
CA ARG A 166 3.31 22.52 4.70
C ARG A 166 2.12 22.02 5.53
N GLY A 167 1.27 22.94 5.99
CA GLY A 167 0.09 22.74 6.82
C GLY A 167 -1.15 22.12 6.16
N LEU A 168 -1.30 22.27 4.84
CA LEU A 168 -2.58 22.05 4.13
C LEU A 168 -2.56 20.83 3.18
N ILE A 169 -1.42 20.14 3.07
CA ILE A 169 -1.27 19.01 2.15
C ILE A 169 -1.40 17.73 2.95
N PHE A 170 -2.58 17.15 2.84
CA PHE A 170 -2.90 15.82 3.35
C PHE A 170 -3.35 14.95 2.18
N ALA A 171 -3.14 13.65 2.29
CA ALA A 171 -3.79 12.72 1.39
C ALA A 171 -5.27 12.64 1.79
N GLU A 172 -6.16 13.13 0.94
CA GLU A 172 -7.61 12.92 1.06
C GLU A 172 -8.05 11.85 0.04
N MET A 173 -9.10 11.09 0.39
CA MET A 173 -9.69 10.03 -0.43
C MET A 173 -10.96 10.51 -1.12
#